data_AF-A0A160P8P2-F1
#
_entry.id   AF-A0A160P8P2-F1
#
_cell.length_a   1.000
_cell.length_b   1.000
_cell.length_c   1.000
_cell.angle_alpha   90.00
_cell.angle_beta   90.00
_cell.angle_gamma   90.00
#
_symmetry.space_group_name_H-M   'P 1'
#
loop_
_entity.id
_entity.type
_entity.pdbx_description
1 polymer ?
#
loop_
_entity_poly.entity_id
_entity_poly.type
_entity_poly.pdbx_seq_one_letter_code
_entity_poly.pdbx_strand_id
1 'polypeptide(L)'
;MTDDDRLTRLIAMLDDLDADVDETIDLADEITASGDTGLLPRLEDALGRTIADRNAYGRELLGGVIAGLGGTDRLPVLVRASAVDLGDDQDGLAAEIVDLVQADPKTAGRLLRPLTEDDDLTVANRAEWALRFAP
;
A
#
# COMPACT_ATOMS: atom_id res chain seq x y z
N MET A 1 -4.56 -7.53 22.96
CA MET A 1 -3.87 -7.89 21.72
C MET A 1 -2.93 -6.73 21.41
N THR A 2 -1.63 -7.00 21.19
CA THR A 2 -0.66 -5.97 20.78
C THR A 2 -0.82 -5.64 19.31
N ASP A 3 -0.21 -4.55 18.83
CA ASP A 3 -0.24 -4.19 17.40
C ASP A 3 0.51 -5.22 16.53
N ASP A 4 1.57 -5.83 17.07
CA ASP A 4 2.24 -6.98 16.45
C ASP A 4 1.36 -8.23 16.36
N ASP A 5 0.54 -8.50 17.38
CA ASP A 5 -0.43 -9.60 17.35
C ASP A 5 -1.53 -9.34 16.32
N ARG A 6 -2.01 -8.09 16.22
CA ARG A 6 -2.99 -7.66 15.21
C ARG A 6 -2.45 -7.89 13.81
N LEU A 7 -1.24 -7.42 13.52
CA LEU A 7 -0.62 -7.59 12.22
C LEU A 7 -0.43 -9.08 11.88
N THR A 8 0.00 -9.89 12.86
CA THR A 8 0.16 -11.33 12.66
C THR A 8 -1.18 -12.00 12.33
N ARG A 9 -2.26 -11.60 13.01
CA ARG A 9 -3.62 -12.06 12.71
C ARG A 9 -4.09 -11.61 11.33
N LEU A 10 -3.87 -10.34 10.98
CA LEU A 10 -4.26 -9.80 9.68
C LEU A 10 -3.60 -10.58 8.54
N ILE A 11 -2.30 -10.84 8.63
CA ILE A 11 -1.56 -11.62 7.63
C ILE A 11 -2.15 -13.03 7.50
N ALA A 12 -2.45 -13.69 8.62
CA ALA A 12 -3.06 -15.02 8.58
C ALA A 12 -4.45 -15.02 7.93
N MET A 13 -5.24 -13.95 8.13
CA MET A 13 -6.56 -13.80 7.48
C MET A 13 -6.43 -13.56 5.97
N LEU A 14 -5.40 -12.84 5.51
CA LEU A 14 -5.15 -12.64 4.08
C LEU A 14 -4.71 -13.93 3.35
N ASP A 15 -4.16 -14.90 4.09
CA ASP A 15 -3.79 -16.22 3.58
C ASP A 15 -4.96 -17.23 3.60
N ASP A 16 -6.08 -16.88 4.24
CA ASP A 16 -7.26 -17.73 4.42
C ASP A 16 -8.42 -17.24 3.54
N LEU A 17 -8.80 -18.05 2.54
CA LEU A 17 -9.89 -17.73 1.61
C LEU A 17 -11.27 -17.72 2.27
N ASP A 18 -11.40 -18.35 3.44
CA ASP A 18 -12.63 -18.41 4.22
C ASP A 18 -12.67 -17.33 5.32
N ALA A 19 -11.64 -16.47 5.41
CA ALA A 19 -11.61 -15.38 6.37
C ALA A 19 -12.78 -14.41 6.16
N ASP A 20 -13.32 -13.91 7.27
CA ASP A 20 -14.37 -12.91 7.25
C ASP A 20 -13.81 -11.57 6.75
N VAL A 21 -14.37 -11.08 5.64
CA VAL A 21 -13.90 -9.86 4.97
C VAL A 21 -14.13 -8.63 5.85
N ASP A 22 -15.27 -8.54 6.52
CA ASP A 22 -15.60 -7.39 7.37
C ASP A 22 -14.65 -7.37 8.58
N GLU A 23 -14.40 -8.53 9.19
CA GLU A 23 -13.43 -8.62 10.30
C GLU A 23 -11.99 -8.30 9.85
N THR A 24 -11.63 -8.67 8.62
CA THR A 24 -10.30 -8.36 8.05
C THR A 24 -10.13 -6.85 7.87
N ILE A 25 -11.16 -6.17 7.38
CA ILE A 25 -11.17 -4.71 7.21
C ILE A 25 -11.14 -4.01 8.57
N ASP A 26 -11.99 -4.41 9.52
CA ASP A 26 -12.00 -3.83 10.87
C ASP A 26 -10.62 -3.92 11.54
N LEU A 27 -9.93 -5.05 11.36
CA LEU A 27 -8.59 -5.24 11.90
C LEU A 27 -7.53 -4.36 11.21
N ALA A 28 -7.66 -4.15 9.90
CA ALA A 28 -6.80 -3.25 9.13
C ALA A 28 -6.97 -1.79 9.61
N ASP A 29 -8.21 -1.38 9.86
CA ASP A 29 -8.55 -0.06 10.39
C ASP A 29 -8.02 0.12 11.81
N GLU A 30 -8.13 -0.90 12.67
CA GLU A 30 -7.54 -0.87 14.02
C GLU A 30 -6.01 -0.67 13.97
N ILE A 31 -5.32 -1.41 13.08
CA ILE A 31 -3.88 -1.27 12.90
C ILE A 31 -3.52 0.13 12.43
N THR A 32 -4.26 0.67 11.45
CA THR A 32 -4.03 2.02 10.94
C THR A 32 -4.27 3.08 12.03
N ALA A 33 -5.36 2.94 12.79
CA ALA A 33 -5.73 3.86 13.86
C ALA A 33 -4.77 3.83 15.07
N SER A 34 -3.98 2.76 15.24
CA SER A 34 -2.93 2.69 16.27
C SER A 34 -1.86 3.77 16.09
N GLY A 35 -1.59 4.17 14.84
CA GLY A 35 -0.48 5.06 14.50
C GLY A 35 0.91 4.45 14.72
N ASP A 36 1.02 3.13 14.95
CA ASP A 36 2.30 2.47 15.18
C ASP A 36 3.10 2.29 13.88
N THR A 37 3.85 3.34 13.53
CA THR A 37 4.79 3.32 12.40
C THR A 37 5.90 2.27 12.53
N GLY A 38 6.12 1.71 13.72
CA GLY A 38 7.04 0.59 13.95
C GLY A 38 6.66 -0.69 13.18
N LEU A 39 5.39 -0.82 12.79
CA LEU A 39 4.89 -1.94 11.99
C LEU A 39 5.25 -1.88 10.50
N LEU A 40 5.63 -0.71 9.98
CA LEU A 40 5.82 -0.49 8.55
C LEU A 40 6.76 -1.50 7.88
N PRO A 41 7.93 -1.85 8.45
CA PRO A 41 8.79 -2.87 7.82
C PRO A 41 8.09 -4.23 7.64
N ARG A 42 7.32 -4.68 8.64
CA ARG A 42 6.60 -5.97 8.55
C ARG A 42 5.42 -5.90 7.58
N LEU A 43 4.75 -4.75 7.50
CA LEU A 43 3.68 -4.50 6.53
C LEU A 43 4.22 -4.50 5.10
N GLU A 44 5.36 -3.84 4.85
CA GLU A 44 6.03 -3.82 3.55
C GLU A 44 6.50 -5.22 3.13
N ASP A 45 7.05 -6.02 4.06
CA ASP A 45 7.39 -7.43 3.82
C ASP A 45 6.15 -8.30 3.53
N ALA A 46 5.03 -8.03 4.19
CA ALA A 46 3.77 -8.71 3.91
C ALA A 46 3.21 -8.33 2.54
N LEU A 47 3.26 -7.05 2.16
CA LEU A 47 2.85 -6.56 0.85
C LEU A 47 3.68 -7.22 -0.27
N GLY A 48 4.99 -7.35 -0.08
CA GLY A 48 5.85 -8.05 -1.03
C GLY A 48 5.43 -9.51 -1.25
N ARG A 49 4.99 -10.20 -0.18
CA ARG A 49 4.48 -11.57 -0.25
C ARG A 49 3.12 -11.65 -0.94
N THR A 50 2.16 -10.79 -0.59
CA THR A 50 0.83 -10.80 -1.24
C THR A 50 0.94 -10.55 -2.74
N ILE A 51 1.84 -9.67 -3.16
CA ILE A 51 2.15 -9.44 -4.59
C ILE A 51 2.73 -10.69 -5.24
N ALA A 52 3.71 -11.35 -4.60
CA ALA A 52 4.32 -12.57 -5.12
C ALA A 52 3.30 -13.71 -5.28
N ASP A 53 2.34 -13.80 -4.36
CA ASP A 53 1.26 -14.79 -4.37
C ASP A 53 0.08 -14.41 -5.28
N ARG A 54 0.19 -13.28 -5.99
CA ARG A 54 -0.87 -12.70 -6.84
C ARG A 54 -2.19 -12.43 -6.10
N ASN A 55 -2.12 -12.11 -4.81
CA ASN A 55 -3.26 -11.76 -3.97
C ASN A 55 -3.60 -10.27 -4.13
N ALA A 56 -4.49 -9.96 -5.08
CA ALA A 56 -4.94 -8.59 -5.35
C ALA A 56 -5.59 -7.94 -4.13
N TYR A 57 -6.49 -8.66 -3.44
CA TYR A 57 -7.14 -8.17 -2.22
C TYR A 57 -6.13 -7.82 -1.12
N GLY A 58 -5.16 -8.71 -0.88
CA GLY A 58 -4.09 -8.47 0.09
C GLY A 58 -3.19 -7.29 -0.28
N ARG A 59 -2.94 -7.05 -1.58
CA ARG A 59 -2.21 -5.87 -2.05
C ARG A 59 -2.98 -4.58 -1.75
N GLU A 60 -4.27 -4.55 -2.06
CA GLU A 60 -5.15 -3.41 -1.80
C GLU A 60 -5.20 -3.08 -0.30
N LEU A 61 -5.54 -4.08 0.51
CA LEU A 61 -5.74 -3.89 1.95
C LEU A 61 -4.44 -3.48 2.65
N LEU A 62 -3.31 -4.17 2.40
CA LEU A 62 -2.03 -3.79 3.00
C LEU A 62 -1.51 -2.45 2.48
N GLY A 63 -1.77 -2.14 1.21
CA GLY A 63 -1.45 -0.85 0.62
C GLY A 63 -2.14 0.31 1.33
N GLY A 64 -3.44 0.17 1.63
CA GLY A 64 -4.20 1.14 2.42
C GLY A 64 -3.65 1.32 3.84
N VAL A 65 -3.34 0.23 4.54
CA VAL A 65 -2.73 0.31 5.90
C VAL A 65 -1.38 1.03 5.88
N ILE A 66 -0.53 0.72 4.89
CA ILE A 66 0.78 1.38 4.72
C ILE A 66 0.61 2.86 4.39
N ALA A 67 -0.35 3.21 3.54
CA ALA A 67 -0.69 4.60 3.22
C ALA A 67 -1.14 5.36 4.47
N GLY A 68 -2.05 4.78 5.26
CA GLY A 68 -2.57 5.40 6.48
C GLY A 68 -1.52 5.59 7.58
N LEU A 69 -0.62 4.62 7.78
CA LEU A 69 0.41 4.71 8.81
C LEU A 69 1.61 5.57 8.39
N GLY A 70 2.10 5.37 7.17
CA GLY A 70 3.37 5.95 6.73
C GLY A 70 3.21 7.19 5.86
N GLY A 71 2.00 7.52 5.43
CA GLY A 71 1.68 8.72 4.65
C GLY A 71 2.50 8.84 3.37
N THR A 72 2.75 10.09 2.97
CA THR A 72 3.44 10.44 1.71
C THR A 72 4.85 9.83 1.62
N ASP A 73 5.52 9.58 2.76
CA ASP A 73 6.86 8.97 2.79
C ASP A 73 6.87 7.53 2.24
N ARG A 74 5.72 6.86 2.18
CA ARG A 74 5.59 5.50 1.64
C ARG A 74 5.17 5.43 0.18
N LEU A 75 4.97 6.57 -0.47
CA LEU A 75 4.64 6.62 -1.91
C LEU A 75 5.54 5.75 -2.80
N PRO A 76 6.88 5.68 -2.60
CA PRO A 76 7.72 4.79 -3.42
C PRO A 76 7.39 3.29 -3.30
N VAL A 77 6.94 2.85 -2.13
CA VAL A 77 6.52 1.45 -1.91
C VAL A 77 5.17 1.21 -2.56
N LEU A 78 4.21 2.11 -2.32
CA LEU A 78 2.85 2.02 -2.85
C LEU A 78 2.83 2.05 -4.38
N VAL A 79 3.63 2.92 -5.00
CA VAL A 79 3.76 2.98 -6.47
C VAL A 79 4.33 1.69 -7.05
N ARG A 80 5.35 1.11 -6.42
CA ARG A 80 5.91 -0.18 -6.86
C ARG A 80 4.90 -1.31 -6.73
N ALA A 81 4.15 -1.35 -5.64
CA ALA A 81 3.07 -2.32 -5.46
C ALA A 81 1.97 -2.16 -6.52
N SER A 82 1.54 -0.92 -6.75
CA SER A 82 0.51 -0.55 -7.71
C SER A 82 0.93 -0.70 -9.18
N ALA A 83 2.23 -0.85 -9.45
CA ALA A 83 2.76 -1.13 -10.79
C ALA A 83 2.60 -2.61 -11.20
N VAL A 84 2.37 -3.52 -10.24
CA VAL A 84 2.24 -4.96 -10.53
C VAL A 84 0.81 -5.30 -10.94
N ASP A 85 0.67 -5.79 -12.17
CA ASP A 85 -0.60 -6.27 -12.72
C ASP A 85 -1.00 -7.63 -12.13
N LEU A 86 -2.04 -7.61 -11.29
CA LEU A 86 -2.65 -8.80 -10.69
C LEU A 86 -3.98 -9.19 -11.35
N GLY A 87 -4.42 -8.45 -12.37
CA GLY A 87 -5.68 -8.68 -13.10
C GLY A 87 -6.92 -8.06 -12.43
N ASP A 88 -6.72 -7.17 -11.46
CA ASP A 88 -7.76 -6.40 -10.78
C ASP A 88 -7.81 -4.93 -11.27
N ASP A 89 -8.83 -4.18 -10.89
CA ASP A 89 -9.01 -2.78 -11.33
C ASP A 89 -8.08 -1.78 -10.63
N GLN A 90 -7.54 -2.15 -9.46
CA GLN A 90 -6.58 -1.38 -8.66
C GLN A 90 -7.09 0.00 -8.18
N ASP A 91 -8.41 0.21 -8.17
CA ASP A 91 -8.98 1.55 -7.91
C ASP A 91 -8.74 2.02 -6.46
N GLY A 92 -8.70 1.10 -5.49
CA GLY A 92 -8.48 1.41 -4.08
C GLY A 92 -7.07 1.97 -3.81
N LEU A 93 -6.03 1.20 -4.10
CA LEU A 93 -4.64 1.60 -3.92
C LEU A 93 -4.29 2.80 -4.81
N ALA A 94 -4.88 2.90 -6.01
CA ALA A 94 -4.74 4.08 -6.84
C ALA A 94 -5.31 5.34 -6.17
N ALA A 95 -6.49 5.25 -5.54
CA ALA A 95 -7.08 6.37 -4.79
C ALA A 95 -6.18 6.81 -3.63
N GLU A 96 -5.66 5.85 -2.84
CA GLU A 96 -4.73 6.16 -1.73
C GLU A 96 -3.48 6.91 -2.21
N ILE A 97 -2.89 6.47 -3.34
CA ILE A 97 -1.72 7.15 -3.92
C ILE A 97 -2.08 8.58 -4.34
N VAL A 98 -3.24 8.78 -4.98
CA VAL A 98 -3.70 10.11 -5.41
C VAL A 98 -3.89 11.03 -4.20
N ASP A 99 -4.55 10.53 -3.15
CA ASP A 99 -4.82 11.30 -1.93
C ASP A 99 -3.51 11.72 -1.24
N LEU A 100 -2.54 10.82 -1.14
CA LEU A 100 -1.21 11.14 -0.60
C LEU A 100 -0.43 12.16 -1.44
N VAL A 101 -0.52 12.07 -2.77
CA VAL A 101 0.10 13.04 -3.69
C VAL A 101 -0.53 14.41 -3.54
N GLN A 102 -1.85 14.49 -3.39
CA GLN A 102 -2.56 15.75 -3.22
C GLN A 102 -2.36 16.36 -1.84
N ALA A 103 -2.22 15.53 -0.80
CA ALA A 103 -2.02 15.97 0.58
C ALA A 103 -0.64 16.63 0.80
N ASP A 104 0.43 16.09 0.20
CA ASP A 104 1.76 16.71 0.21
C ASP A 104 2.46 16.62 -1.16
N PRO A 105 2.10 17.50 -2.11
CA PRO A 105 2.62 17.49 -3.47
C PRO A 105 4.13 17.70 -3.56
N LYS A 106 4.69 18.44 -2.60
CA LYS A 106 6.11 18.76 -2.58
C LYS A 106 6.92 17.53 -2.21
N THR A 107 6.53 16.83 -1.14
CA THR A 107 7.21 15.60 -0.74
C THR A 107 6.97 14.50 -1.75
N ALA A 108 5.73 14.34 -2.25
CA ALA A 108 5.40 13.40 -3.32
C ALA A 108 6.26 13.65 -4.57
N GLY A 109 6.36 14.90 -5.03
CA GLY A 109 7.18 15.27 -6.17
C GLY A 109 8.68 14.96 -6.00
N ARG A 110 9.20 15.10 -4.78
CA ARG A 110 10.59 14.74 -4.45
C ARG A 110 10.80 13.22 -4.46
N LEU A 111 9.84 12.46 -3.95
CA LEU A 111 9.95 11.01 -3.80
C LEU A 111 9.68 10.26 -5.11
N LEU A 112 8.73 10.72 -5.92
CA LEU A 112 8.28 10.02 -7.13
C LEU A 112 9.10 10.36 -8.38
N ARG A 113 9.71 11.55 -8.45
CA ARG A 113 10.50 11.94 -9.63
C ARG A 113 11.67 11.01 -9.93
N PRO A 114 12.45 10.49 -8.96
CA PRO A 114 13.46 9.47 -9.26
C PRO A 114 12.86 8.17 -9.82
N LEU A 115 11.63 7.81 -9.44
CA LEU A 115 10.99 6.59 -9.91
C LEU A 115 10.55 6.68 -11.37
N THR A 116 10.41 7.88 -11.95
CA THR A 116 10.10 8.01 -13.40
C THR A 116 11.27 7.55 -14.29
N GLU A 117 12.44 7.34 -13.70
CA GLU A 117 13.66 6.84 -14.35
C GLU A 117 13.99 5.40 -13.91
N ASP A 118 13.06 4.70 -13.25
CA ASP A 118 13.25 3.31 -12.82
C ASP A 118 13.42 2.37 -14.04
N ASP A 119 14.29 1.38 -13.91
CA ASP A 119 14.56 0.39 -14.98
C ASP A 119 13.31 -0.44 -15.31
N ASP A 120 12.41 -0.60 -14.33
CA ASP A 120 11.08 -1.16 -14.57
C ASP A 120 10.13 -0.09 -15.12
N LEU A 121 9.84 -0.19 -16.42
CA LEU A 121 8.93 0.73 -17.10
C LEU A 121 7.51 0.76 -16.49
N THR A 122 7.06 -0.30 -15.84
CA THR A 122 5.74 -0.29 -15.17
C THR A 122 5.77 0.64 -13.95
N VAL A 123 6.84 0.59 -13.16
CA VAL A 123 7.08 1.48 -12.03
C VAL A 123 7.25 2.92 -12.52
N ALA A 124 8.04 3.14 -13.57
CA ALA A 124 8.25 4.46 -14.14
C ALA A 124 6.94 5.11 -14.62
N ASN A 125 6.14 4.36 -15.40
CA ASN A 125 4.84 4.84 -15.87
C ASN A 125 3.87 5.09 -14.71
N ARG A 126 3.89 4.26 -13.66
CA ARG A 126 3.03 4.44 -12.49
C ARG A 126 3.42 5.67 -11.66
N ALA A 127 4.72 5.95 -11.52
CA ALA A 127 5.20 7.17 -10.91
C ALA A 127 4.83 8.42 -11.72
N GLU A 128 4.97 8.37 -13.05
CA GLU A 128 4.53 9.46 -13.94
C GLU A 128 3.02 9.71 -13.85
N TRP A 129 2.22 8.64 -13.82
CA TRP A 129 0.78 8.74 -13.62
C TRP A 129 0.44 9.44 -12.30
N ALA A 130 1.05 9.01 -11.20
CA ALA A 130 0.78 9.58 -9.87
C ALA A 130 1.13 11.08 -9.82
N LEU A 131 2.24 11.48 -10.45
CA LEU A 131 2.66 12.89 -10.51
C LEU A 131 1.68 13.80 -11.27
N ARG A 132 0.79 13.27 -12.12
CA ARG A 132 -0.24 14.07 -12.82
C ARG A 132 -1.33 14.59 -11.89
N PHE A 133 -1.42 14.06 -10.67
CA PHE A 133 -2.39 14.46 -9.65
C PHE A 133 -1.84 15.49 -8.65
N ALA A 134 -0.57 15.88 -8.77
CA ALA A 134 -0.03 16.99 -8.01
C ALA A 134 -0.67 18.32 -8.49
N PRO A 135 -1.19 19.17 -7.59
CA PRO A 135 -1.81 20.46 -7.90
C PRO A 135 -0.84 21.53 -8.43
#